data_AF-A0A6I4UU91-F1
#
_entry.id   AF-A0A6I4UU91-F1
#
_cell.length_a   1.000
_cell.length_b   1.000
_cell.length_c   1.000
_cell.angle_alpha   90.00
_cell.angle_beta   90.00
_cell.angle_gamma   90.00
#
_symmetry.space_group_name_H-M   'P 1'
#
loop_
_entity.id
_entity.type
_entity.pdbx_description
1 polymer ?
#
loop_
_entity_poly.entity_id
_entity_poly.type
_entity_poly.pdbx_seq_one_letter_code
_entity_poly.pdbx_strand_id
1 'polypeptide(L)'
;MQVLAAREAENFVELRIVREPEVAAEVWFKHDAVATLARYTSNPLFRPHEGGVSRAEQEHLRSLWAGRMDGGDVINMLAIDPITGMLEIGSAVEEAEFRRIAAERGWELGPSLKLIFPQPRPPAFAEPSLARHVRVFPRESKAKGIQLTGGYSGRIVLEDGCFRLQPRRSDERGPLVLFGRQTQLGLDDQGYLVVSSEDESRRYRIGEIGSWPGPNSIDDSDPDVRELRQHCGGDPITNVAEPQSERLFSLPSPEWVADYARANSLSYRQAWQQVLGCMKREERRGRGGLSARDMCIRQFN
;
A
#
# COMPACT_ATOMS: atom_id res chain seq x y z
N MET A 1 -27.44 -3.18 -16.16
CA MET A 1 -26.42 -4.19 -15.82
C MET A 1 -26.95 -5.37 -15.00
N GLN A 2 -27.69 -5.14 -13.91
CA GLN A 2 -28.21 -6.25 -13.07
C GLN A 2 -29.05 -7.28 -13.86
N VAL A 3 -29.78 -6.86 -14.90
CA VAL A 3 -30.61 -7.76 -15.72
C VAL A 3 -29.80 -8.77 -16.52
N LEU A 4 -28.71 -8.36 -17.20
CA LEU A 4 -27.85 -9.28 -17.96
C LEU A 4 -27.15 -10.25 -17.00
N ALA A 5 -26.58 -9.73 -15.92
CA ALA A 5 -25.91 -10.55 -14.92
C ALA A 5 -26.82 -11.59 -14.25
N ALA A 6 -28.11 -11.29 -14.09
CA ALA A 6 -29.06 -12.21 -13.48
C ALA A 6 -29.65 -13.23 -14.48
N ARG A 7 -29.96 -12.78 -15.72
CA ARG A 7 -30.64 -13.62 -16.71
C ARG A 7 -29.69 -14.46 -17.58
N GLU A 8 -28.45 -14.03 -17.69
CA GLU A 8 -27.43 -14.68 -18.52
C GLU A 8 -26.21 -15.06 -17.66
N ALA A 9 -26.37 -15.44 -16.38
CA ALA A 9 -25.23 -15.62 -15.46
C ALA A 9 -24.13 -16.57 -15.97
N GLU A 10 -24.53 -17.61 -16.72
CA GLU A 10 -23.65 -18.62 -17.33
C GLU A 10 -23.01 -18.17 -18.66
N ASN A 11 -23.50 -17.07 -19.25
CA ASN A 11 -23.07 -16.60 -20.56
C ASN A 11 -22.52 -15.17 -20.54
N PHE A 12 -23.03 -14.28 -19.70
CA PHE A 12 -22.57 -12.90 -19.54
C PHE A 12 -21.22 -12.87 -18.81
N VAL A 13 -20.26 -12.15 -19.38
CA VAL A 13 -18.89 -12.05 -18.89
C VAL A 13 -18.67 -10.70 -18.21
N GLU A 14 -18.79 -9.61 -18.96
CA GLU A 14 -18.57 -8.25 -18.48
C GLU A 14 -19.23 -7.21 -19.41
N LEU A 15 -19.44 -5.99 -18.89
CA LEU A 15 -19.68 -4.81 -19.71
C LEU A 15 -18.59 -3.79 -19.42
N ARG A 16 -17.88 -3.33 -20.47
CA ARG A 16 -16.84 -2.29 -20.37
C ARG A 16 -17.26 -1.06 -21.14
N ILE A 17 -17.01 0.12 -20.58
CA ILE A 17 -17.16 1.38 -21.31
C ILE A 17 -15.82 1.70 -21.95
N VAL A 18 -15.81 1.78 -23.28
CA VAL A 18 -14.64 2.12 -24.09
C VAL A 18 -14.84 3.48 -24.74
N ARG A 19 -13.74 4.15 -25.08
CA ARG A 19 -13.77 5.50 -25.64
C ARG A 19 -12.82 5.64 -26.81
N GLU A 20 -13.07 4.96 -27.94
CA GLU A 20 -12.35 5.22 -29.21
C GLU A 20 -13.19 4.83 -30.45
N PRO A 21 -13.37 5.72 -31.46
CA PRO A 21 -13.29 7.19 -31.42
C PRO A 21 -14.47 7.85 -30.66
N GLU A 22 -15.51 7.09 -30.33
CA GLU A 22 -16.68 7.53 -29.56
C GLU A 22 -16.87 6.65 -28.32
N VAL A 23 -17.68 7.12 -27.35
CA VAL A 23 -18.02 6.32 -26.18
C VAL A 23 -18.97 5.18 -26.59
N ALA A 24 -18.58 3.95 -26.30
CA ALA A 24 -19.39 2.76 -26.52
C ALA A 24 -19.31 1.81 -25.33
N ALA A 25 -20.28 0.90 -25.23
CA ALA A 25 -20.27 -0.21 -24.28
C ALA A 25 -19.95 -1.51 -25.03
N GLU A 26 -18.84 -2.15 -24.69
CA GLU A 26 -18.56 -3.52 -25.11
C GLU A 26 -19.24 -4.48 -24.14
N VAL A 27 -20.07 -5.38 -24.65
CA VAL A 27 -20.80 -6.37 -23.86
C VAL A 27 -20.30 -7.75 -24.25
N TRP A 28 -19.61 -8.38 -23.30
CA TRP A 28 -18.97 -9.68 -23.51
C TRP A 28 -19.89 -10.81 -23.09
N PHE A 29 -20.00 -11.80 -23.96
CA PHE A 29 -20.67 -13.07 -23.70
C PHE A 29 -19.72 -14.22 -24.03
N LYS A 30 -19.87 -15.33 -23.34
CA LYS A 30 -19.07 -16.53 -23.57
C LYS A 30 -19.37 -17.14 -24.95
N HIS A 31 -20.66 -17.12 -25.32
CA HIS A 31 -21.20 -17.68 -26.55
C HIS A 31 -22.34 -16.81 -27.11
N ASP A 32 -22.55 -16.86 -28.43
CA ASP A 32 -23.67 -16.27 -29.16
C ASP A 32 -23.88 -14.78 -28.84
N ALA A 33 -22.79 -14.01 -28.76
CA ALA A 33 -22.81 -12.64 -28.24
C ALA A 33 -23.80 -11.72 -28.97
N VAL A 34 -23.81 -11.78 -30.30
CA VAL A 34 -24.69 -10.97 -31.15
C VAL A 34 -26.17 -11.30 -30.90
N ALA A 35 -26.51 -12.59 -30.94
CA ALA A 35 -27.88 -13.04 -30.77
C ALA A 35 -28.40 -12.77 -29.36
N THR A 36 -27.54 -12.97 -28.35
CA THR A 36 -27.85 -12.72 -26.94
C THR A 36 -28.12 -11.24 -26.71
N LEU A 37 -27.23 -10.36 -27.17
CA LEU A 37 -27.37 -8.91 -26.98
C LEU A 37 -28.63 -8.35 -27.67
N ALA A 38 -28.96 -8.85 -28.85
CA ALA A 38 -30.14 -8.43 -29.62
C ALA A 38 -31.47 -8.65 -28.87
N ARG A 39 -31.52 -9.56 -27.89
CA ARG A 39 -32.70 -9.77 -27.02
C ARG A 39 -32.93 -8.60 -26.05
N TYR A 40 -31.90 -7.81 -25.77
CA TYR A 40 -31.92 -6.76 -24.75
C TYR A 40 -31.85 -5.35 -25.32
N THR A 41 -31.20 -5.18 -26.47
CA THR A 41 -31.02 -3.85 -27.09
C THR A 41 -30.73 -3.98 -28.57
N SER A 42 -31.17 -2.98 -29.34
CA SER A 42 -30.78 -2.76 -30.74
C SER A 42 -29.91 -1.51 -30.91
N ASN A 43 -29.49 -0.87 -29.80
CA ASN A 43 -28.71 0.36 -29.83
C ASN A 43 -27.24 0.06 -30.23
N PRO A 44 -26.72 0.68 -31.32
CA PRO A 44 -25.37 0.42 -31.82
C PRO A 44 -24.24 0.86 -30.89
N LEU A 45 -24.53 1.63 -29.84
CA LEU A 45 -23.56 1.93 -28.78
C LEU A 45 -23.20 0.70 -27.95
N PHE A 46 -24.01 -0.36 -27.98
CA PHE A 46 -23.71 -1.63 -27.33
C PHE A 46 -23.16 -2.61 -28.36
N ARG A 47 -21.89 -2.97 -28.22
CA ARG A 47 -21.16 -3.81 -29.15
C ARG A 47 -20.98 -5.19 -28.55
N PRO A 48 -21.47 -6.27 -29.19
CA PRO A 48 -21.31 -7.62 -28.67
C PRO A 48 -19.88 -8.13 -28.91
N HIS A 49 -19.30 -8.77 -27.91
CA HIS A 49 -18.02 -9.47 -28.00
C HIS A 49 -18.18 -10.89 -27.47
N GLU A 50 -17.46 -11.83 -28.08
CA GLU A 50 -17.50 -13.24 -27.71
C GLU A 50 -16.18 -13.71 -27.10
N GLY A 51 -16.27 -14.52 -26.06
CA GLY A 51 -15.15 -15.12 -25.35
C GLY A 51 -15.12 -14.78 -23.87
N GLY A 52 -14.09 -15.27 -23.18
CA GLY A 52 -13.90 -15.06 -21.74
C GLY A 52 -14.63 -16.06 -20.85
N VAL A 53 -14.71 -15.70 -19.58
CA VAL A 53 -15.19 -16.54 -18.49
C VAL A 53 -16.45 -15.93 -17.92
N SER A 54 -17.53 -16.73 -17.85
CA SER A 54 -18.84 -16.22 -17.43
C SER A 54 -18.79 -15.72 -15.98
N ARG A 55 -19.78 -14.89 -15.61
CA ARG A 55 -19.88 -14.40 -14.24
C ARG A 55 -20.01 -15.55 -13.22
N ALA A 56 -20.74 -16.61 -13.56
CA ALA A 56 -20.86 -17.79 -12.70
C ALA A 56 -19.50 -18.51 -12.50
N GLU A 57 -18.74 -18.68 -13.58
CA GLU A 57 -17.39 -19.27 -13.51
C GLU A 57 -16.42 -18.40 -12.72
N GLN A 58 -16.47 -17.07 -12.89
CA GLN A 58 -15.69 -16.13 -12.09
C GLN A 58 -16.02 -16.24 -10.60
N GLU A 59 -17.29 -16.34 -10.24
CA GLU A 59 -17.72 -16.48 -8.84
C GLU A 59 -17.24 -17.81 -8.24
N HIS A 60 -17.30 -18.89 -9.01
CA HIS A 60 -16.76 -20.19 -8.59
C HIS A 60 -15.25 -20.09 -8.31
N LEU A 61 -14.48 -19.48 -9.22
CA LEU A 61 -13.05 -19.26 -9.04
C LEU A 61 -12.75 -18.36 -7.83
N ARG A 62 -13.49 -17.27 -7.64
CA ARG A 62 -13.36 -16.40 -6.47
C ARG A 62 -13.62 -17.17 -5.19
N SER A 63 -14.70 -17.96 -5.13
CA SER A 63 -15.05 -18.75 -3.94
C SER A 63 -13.98 -19.79 -3.62
N LEU A 64 -13.47 -20.50 -4.63
CA LEU A 64 -12.40 -21.49 -4.47
C LEU A 64 -11.14 -20.86 -3.86
N TRP A 65 -10.74 -19.70 -4.34
CA TRP A 65 -9.51 -19.03 -3.88
C TRP A 65 -9.72 -18.19 -2.63
N ALA A 66 -10.90 -17.62 -2.39
CA ALA A 66 -11.26 -16.96 -1.14
C ALA A 66 -11.17 -17.92 0.05
N GLY A 67 -11.65 -19.16 -0.10
CA GLY A 67 -11.45 -20.17 0.94
C GLY A 67 -9.97 -20.48 1.23
N ARG A 68 -9.07 -20.29 0.25
CA ARG A 68 -7.62 -20.42 0.43
C ARG A 68 -7.00 -19.18 1.08
N MET A 69 -7.60 -17.99 0.92
CA MET A 69 -7.22 -16.73 1.57
C MET A 69 -7.62 -16.72 3.05
N ASP A 70 -8.85 -17.15 3.37
CA ASP A 70 -9.37 -17.12 4.75
C ASP A 70 -8.60 -18.04 5.71
N GLY A 71 -7.89 -19.04 5.17
CA GLY A 71 -7.07 -19.99 5.91
C GLY A 71 -5.59 -19.61 6.08
N GLY A 72 -5.16 -18.41 5.70
CA GLY A 72 -3.82 -17.94 6.03
C GLY A 72 -3.37 -16.65 5.36
N ASP A 73 -2.43 -15.97 6.01
CA ASP A 73 -1.88 -14.66 5.62
C ASP A 73 -0.91 -14.74 4.42
N VAL A 74 -1.15 -15.64 3.48
CA VAL A 74 -0.22 -15.99 2.38
C VAL A 74 -0.63 -15.31 1.08
N ILE A 75 -1.93 -15.11 0.88
CA ILE A 75 -2.50 -14.44 -0.29
C ILE A 75 -3.11 -13.12 0.18
N ASN A 76 -2.75 -12.03 -0.49
CA ASN A 76 -3.19 -10.68 -0.11
C ASN A 76 -3.90 -9.92 -1.24
N MET A 77 -3.95 -10.49 -2.44
CA MET A 77 -4.65 -9.95 -3.60
C MET A 77 -5.21 -11.08 -4.46
N LEU A 78 -6.43 -10.89 -4.95
CA LEU A 78 -7.07 -11.76 -5.93
C LEU A 78 -7.76 -10.90 -7.01
N ALA A 79 -7.39 -11.09 -8.26
CA ALA A 79 -8.06 -10.47 -9.39
C ALA A 79 -8.29 -11.49 -10.51
N ILE A 80 -9.43 -11.39 -11.21
CA ILE A 80 -9.72 -12.19 -12.39
C ILE A 80 -9.81 -11.24 -13.56
N ASP A 81 -9.14 -11.54 -14.67
CA ASP A 81 -9.45 -10.95 -15.96
C ASP A 81 -10.60 -11.72 -16.62
N PRO A 82 -11.81 -11.14 -16.73
CA PRO A 82 -12.97 -11.82 -17.29
C PRO A 82 -12.80 -12.25 -18.75
N ILE A 83 -11.94 -11.57 -19.52
CA ILE A 83 -11.77 -11.83 -20.96
C ILE A 83 -10.82 -13.00 -21.20
N THR A 84 -9.73 -13.10 -20.45
CA THR A 84 -8.74 -14.18 -20.63
C THR A 84 -8.98 -15.35 -19.68
N GLY A 85 -9.75 -15.14 -18.60
CA GLY A 85 -9.89 -16.10 -17.52
C GLY A 85 -8.65 -16.22 -16.62
N MET A 86 -7.66 -15.33 -16.80
CA MET A 86 -6.45 -15.34 -15.98
C MET A 86 -6.77 -14.87 -14.55
N LEU A 87 -6.32 -15.67 -13.59
CA LEU A 87 -6.39 -15.35 -12.17
C LEU A 87 -5.05 -14.81 -11.70
N GLU A 88 -5.03 -13.54 -11.31
CA GLU A 88 -3.89 -12.90 -10.70
C GLU A 88 -3.96 -13.03 -9.17
N ILE A 89 -2.93 -13.59 -8.58
CA ILE A 89 -2.81 -13.83 -7.14
C ILE A 89 -1.57 -13.12 -6.62
N GLY A 90 -1.78 -12.11 -5.77
CA GLY A 90 -0.71 -11.50 -5.00
C GLY A 90 -0.43 -12.30 -3.73
N SER A 91 0.84 -12.58 -3.48
CA SER A 91 1.28 -13.25 -2.26
C SER A 91 1.88 -12.26 -1.26
N ALA A 92 1.63 -12.54 0.02
CA ALA A 92 2.27 -11.87 1.14
C ALA A 92 3.62 -12.52 1.53
N VAL A 93 3.96 -13.68 0.99
CA VAL A 93 5.22 -14.39 1.28
C VAL A 93 6.03 -14.60 0.01
N GLU A 94 7.31 -14.93 0.17
CA GLU A 94 8.20 -15.17 -0.97
C GLU A 94 7.81 -16.46 -1.72
N GLU A 95 8.22 -16.56 -2.99
CA GLU A 95 7.84 -17.65 -3.88
C GLU A 95 8.14 -19.04 -3.31
N ALA A 96 9.31 -19.23 -2.70
CA ALA A 96 9.71 -20.52 -2.13
C ALA A 96 8.76 -20.95 -0.99
N GLU A 97 8.39 -20.01 -0.13
CA GLU A 97 7.44 -20.28 0.96
C GLU A 97 6.03 -20.53 0.43
N PHE A 98 5.57 -19.72 -0.54
CA PHE A 98 4.28 -19.94 -1.18
C PHE A 98 4.19 -21.32 -1.81
N ARG A 99 5.20 -21.74 -2.58
CA ARG A 99 5.23 -23.05 -3.25
C ARG A 99 5.26 -24.20 -2.25
N ARG A 100 6.00 -24.06 -1.14
CA ARG A 100 5.99 -25.03 -0.04
C ARG A 100 4.59 -25.19 0.54
N ILE A 101 3.93 -24.07 0.87
CA ILE A 101 2.57 -24.07 1.43
C ILE A 101 1.56 -24.64 0.43
N ALA A 102 1.68 -24.27 -0.85
CA ALA A 102 0.84 -24.79 -1.92
C ALA A 102 0.97 -26.32 -2.03
N ALA A 103 2.19 -26.87 -1.97
CA ALA A 103 2.42 -28.30 -1.98
C ALA A 103 1.85 -29.00 -0.74
N GLU A 104 2.09 -28.45 0.46
CA GLU A 104 1.56 -28.97 1.72
C GLU A 104 0.03 -29.00 1.77
N ARG A 105 -0.61 -28.00 1.16
CA ARG A 105 -2.08 -27.86 1.11
C ARG A 105 -2.71 -28.48 -0.14
N GLY A 106 -1.93 -29.10 -1.02
CA GLY A 106 -2.41 -29.71 -2.26
C GLY A 106 -3.05 -28.71 -3.24
N TRP A 107 -2.58 -27.46 -3.25
CA TRP A 107 -3.09 -26.44 -4.17
C TRP A 107 -2.61 -26.69 -5.60
N GLU A 108 -3.55 -26.83 -6.52
CA GLU A 108 -3.26 -26.91 -7.94
C GLU A 108 -2.89 -25.54 -8.52
N LEU A 109 -1.66 -25.44 -9.04
CA LEU A 109 -1.13 -24.22 -9.67
C LEU A 109 -1.20 -24.33 -11.20
N GLY A 110 -2.41 -24.20 -11.75
CA GLY A 110 -2.67 -24.34 -13.19
C GLY A 110 -2.13 -23.18 -14.04
N PRO A 111 -2.12 -23.33 -15.38
CA PRO A 111 -1.56 -22.34 -16.31
C PRO A 111 -2.34 -21.02 -16.35
N SER A 112 -3.59 -21.01 -15.90
CA SER A 112 -4.42 -19.80 -15.82
C SER A 112 -4.11 -18.94 -14.59
N LEU A 113 -3.08 -19.29 -13.80
CA LEU A 113 -2.65 -18.52 -12.63
C LEU A 113 -1.44 -17.65 -12.96
N LYS A 114 -1.57 -16.36 -12.67
CA LYS A 114 -0.47 -15.41 -12.61
C LYS A 114 -0.16 -15.11 -11.15
N LEU A 115 0.94 -15.65 -10.66
CA LEU A 115 1.40 -15.44 -9.29
C LEU A 115 2.32 -14.22 -9.22
N ILE A 116 2.06 -13.32 -8.27
CA ILE A 116 2.87 -12.14 -8.00
C ILE A 116 3.44 -12.27 -6.59
N PHE A 117 4.77 -12.26 -6.51
CA PHE A 117 5.49 -12.42 -5.26
C PHE A 117 6.14 -11.11 -4.82
N PRO A 118 6.29 -10.89 -3.51
CA PRO A 118 7.03 -9.76 -3.01
C PRO A 118 8.52 -9.92 -3.29
N GLN A 119 9.21 -8.79 -3.38
CA GLN A 119 10.67 -8.76 -3.45
C GLN A 119 11.27 -9.41 -2.19
N PRO A 120 12.46 -10.04 -2.28
CA PRO A 120 13.15 -10.57 -1.12
C PRO A 120 13.31 -9.54 -0.01
N ARG A 121 13.19 -9.96 1.26
CA ARG A 121 13.37 -9.03 2.38
C ARG A 121 14.84 -8.57 2.43
N PRO A 122 15.14 -7.26 2.43
CA PRO A 122 16.52 -6.80 2.50
C PRO A 122 17.11 -7.08 3.90
N PRO A 123 18.44 -7.05 4.05
CA PRO A 123 19.07 -7.12 5.37
C PRO A 123 18.50 -6.08 6.33
N ALA A 124 18.31 -6.44 7.60
CA ALA A 124 17.79 -5.52 8.62
C ALA A 124 18.65 -4.25 8.75
N PHE A 125 19.96 -4.40 8.59
CA PHE A 125 20.93 -3.31 8.66
C PHE A 125 21.60 -3.16 7.30
N ALA A 126 21.54 -1.96 6.73
CA ALA A 126 22.35 -1.61 5.56
C ALA A 126 23.85 -1.70 5.89
N GLU A 127 24.19 -1.39 7.15
CA GLU A 127 25.52 -1.54 7.72
C GLU A 127 25.50 -2.58 8.84
N PRO A 128 26.10 -3.78 8.66
CA PRO A 128 26.07 -4.85 9.67
C PRO A 128 26.60 -4.43 11.04
N SER A 129 27.48 -3.42 11.07
CA SER A 129 28.10 -2.90 12.29
C SER A 129 27.11 -2.26 13.27
N LEU A 130 25.93 -1.82 12.79
CA LEU A 130 24.87 -1.23 13.62
C LEU A 130 24.16 -2.24 14.51
N ALA A 131 24.20 -3.53 14.16
CA ALA A 131 23.53 -4.58 14.92
C ALA A 131 24.00 -4.67 16.38
N ARG A 132 25.23 -4.23 16.70
CA ARG A 132 25.73 -4.21 18.09
C ARG A 132 25.10 -3.14 18.98
N HIS A 133 24.41 -2.16 18.39
CA HIS A 133 23.84 -1.00 19.09
C HIS A 133 22.31 -1.09 19.23
N VAL A 134 21.70 -2.11 18.63
CA VAL A 134 20.25 -2.30 18.58
C VAL A 134 19.98 -3.72 19.08
N ARG A 135 19.11 -3.87 20.09
CA ARG A 135 18.75 -5.19 20.62
C ARG A 135 17.96 -6.00 19.59
N VAL A 136 17.04 -5.35 18.90
CA VAL A 136 16.20 -5.93 17.86
C VAL A 136 15.71 -4.83 16.92
N PHE A 137 15.70 -5.11 15.62
CA PHE A 137 15.11 -4.25 14.59
C PHE A 137 13.93 -4.99 13.95
N PRO A 138 12.76 -5.00 14.61
CA PRO A 138 11.64 -5.83 14.20
C PRO A 138 10.99 -5.24 12.95
N ARG A 139 10.70 -6.09 11.96
CA ARG A 139 9.95 -5.66 10.78
C ARG A 139 8.93 -6.70 10.37
N GLU A 140 7.88 -6.30 9.67
CA GLU A 140 6.88 -7.23 9.15
C GLU A 140 7.56 -8.38 8.39
N SER A 141 7.20 -9.62 8.72
CA SER A 141 7.69 -10.81 7.99
C SER A 141 7.04 -10.92 6.60
N LYS A 142 5.78 -10.52 6.51
CA LYS A 142 4.89 -10.62 5.35
C LYS A 142 4.80 -9.30 4.59
N ALA A 143 4.67 -9.39 3.28
CA ALA A 143 4.47 -8.24 2.41
C ALA A 143 3.08 -7.64 2.59
N LYS A 144 3.01 -6.34 2.37
CA LYS A 144 1.84 -5.51 2.60
C LYS A 144 0.68 -5.98 1.72
N GLY A 145 -0.44 -6.32 2.36
CA GLY A 145 -1.74 -6.44 1.69
C GLY A 145 -2.48 -5.10 1.66
N ILE A 146 -3.79 -5.13 1.87
CA ILE A 146 -4.58 -3.91 2.11
C ILE A 146 -4.09 -3.25 3.40
N GLN A 147 -3.69 -1.99 3.33
CA GLN A 147 -3.21 -1.21 4.47
C GLN A 147 -4.13 -0.03 4.76
N LEU A 148 -4.23 0.35 6.04
CA LEU A 148 -4.89 1.60 6.40
C LEU A 148 -4.01 2.77 5.97
N THR A 149 -4.60 3.72 5.24
CA THR A 149 -3.92 4.92 4.73
C THR A 149 -4.09 6.13 5.63
N GLY A 150 -4.59 5.93 6.86
CA GLY A 150 -4.67 6.98 7.88
C GLY A 150 -3.28 7.54 8.15
N GLY A 151 -3.14 8.87 8.10
CA GLY A 151 -1.87 9.54 8.34
C GLY A 151 -1.59 9.70 9.84
N TYR A 152 -0.60 8.98 10.36
CA TYR A 152 -0.11 9.12 11.72
C TYR A 152 1.20 9.90 11.73
N SER A 153 1.50 10.52 12.86
CA SER A 153 2.79 11.18 13.09
C SER A 153 3.28 11.02 14.53
N GLY A 154 4.60 11.10 14.69
CA GLY A 154 5.26 11.01 15.98
C GLY A 154 6.77 10.90 15.84
N ARG A 155 7.47 10.92 16.98
CA ARG A 155 8.91 10.74 17.04
C ARG A 155 9.24 9.30 17.40
N ILE A 156 9.99 8.60 16.56
CA ILE A 156 10.58 7.30 16.90
C ILE A 156 11.96 7.54 17.51
N VAL A 157 12.21 6.98 18.69
CA VAL A 157 13.48 7.05 19.42
C VAL A 157 14.04 5.65 19.67
N LEU A 158 15.36 5.55 19.86
CA LEU A 158 16.03 4.34 20.31
C LEU A 158 16.30 4.45 21.81
N GLU A 159 15.61 3.65 22.61
CA GLU A 159 15.74 3.61 24.07
C GLU A 159 16.26 2.23 24.48
N ASP A 160 17.46 2.17 25.06
CA ASP A 160 18.06 0.92 25.54
C ASP A 160 18.12 -0.19 24.45
N GLY A 161 18.43 0.23 23.22
CA GLY A 161 18.50 -0.65 22.05
C GLY A 161 17.14 -1.08 21.49
N CYS A 162 16.03 -0.53 21.97
CA CYS A 162 14.66 -0.82 21.51
C CYS A 162 13.99 0.42 20.91
N PHE A 163 13.39 0.29 19.73
CA PHE A 163 12.68 1.40 19.09
C PHE A 163 11.30 1.64 19.70
N ARG A 164 11.02 2.90 20.01
CA ARG A 164 9.78 3.34 20.66
C ARG A 164 9.25 4.62 20.04
N LEU A 165 7.94 4.80 20.08
CA LEU A 165 7.37 6.13 19.91
C LEU A 165 7.64 6.94 21.16
N GLN A 166 8.03 8.21 20.99
CA GLN A 166 8.14 9.12 22.11
C GLN A 166 6.74 9.35 22.68
N PRO A 167 6.55 9.16 24.00
CA PRO A 167 5.28 9.41 24.64
C PRO A 167 4.90 10.89 24.58
N ARG A 168 3.60 11.19 24.64
CA ARG A 168 3.12 12.58 24.71
C ARG A 168 3.37 13.22 26.08
N ARG A 169 3.42 12.41 27.13
CA ARG A 169 3.78 12.82 28.49
C ARG A 169 5.10 12.22 28.91
N SER A 170 5.91 12.97 29.64
CA SER A 170 7.28 12.57 30.00
C SER A 170 7.37 11.45 31.04
N ASP A 171 6.28 11.18 31.77
CA ASP A 171 6.15 10.14 32.78
C ASP A 171 5.61 8.81 32.23
N GLU A 172 5.13 8.80 31.00
CA GLU A 172 4.66 7.59 30.32
C GLU A 172 5.80 6.94 29.52
N ARG A 173 5.74 5.63 29.33
CA ARG A 173 6.60 4.94 28.37
C ARG A 173 5.84 4.77 27.07
N GLY A 174 6.41 5.20 25.95
CA GLY A 174 5.73 5.07 24.66
C GLY A 174 5.79 3.64 24.11
N PRO A 175 4.89 3.30 23.16
CA PRO A 175 4.79 1.96 22.59
C PRO A 175 6.06 1.57 21.82
N LEU A 176 6.30 0.27 21.75
CA LEU A 176 7.33 -0.33 20.89
C LEU A 176 6.97 -0.15 19.42
N VAL A 177 7.99 -0.14 18.56
CA VAL A 177 7.81 0.10 17.12
C VAL A 177 8.08 -1.17 16.32
N LEU A 178 7.16 -1.51 15.41
CA LEU A 178 7.34 -2.51 14.36
C LEU A 178 7.46 -1.79 13.01
N PHE A 179 8.55 -2.03 12.28
CA PHE A 179 8.77 -1.43 10.97
C PHE A 179 8.21 -2.29 9.84
N GLY A 180 8.12 -1.70 8.65
CA GLY A 180 7.65 -2.38 7.45
C GLY A 180 8.70 -3.34 6.91
N ARG A 181 8.23 -4.40 6.23
CA ARG A 181 9.08 -5.49 5.72
C ARG A 181 10.34 -5.02 4.99
N GLN A 182 10.18 -4.02 4.13
CA GLN A 182 11.23 -3.51 3.23
C GLN A 182 12.14 -2.46 3.87
N THR A 183 11.97 -2.16 5.15
CA THR A 183 12.81 -1.17 5.82
C THR A 183 14.19 -1.72 6.17
N GLN A 184 15.19 -0.85 6.14
CA GLN A 184 16.54 -1.09 6.63
C GLN A 184 16.99 0.04 7.55
N LEU A 185 17.76 -0.30 8.58
CA LEU A 185 18.46 0.66 9.42
C LEU A 185 19.87 0.91 8.88
N GLY A 186 20.24 2.17 8.71
CA GLY A 186 21.57 2.59 8.26
C GLY A 186 22.01 3.89 8.94
N LEU A 187 23.13 4.44 8.48
CA LEU A 187 23.53 5.82 8.73
C LEU A 187 23.35 6.65 7.46
N ASP A 188 23.05 7.94 7.64
CA ASP A 188 23.18 8.91 6.56
C ASP A 188 24.59 9.51 6.50
N ASP A 189 24.82 10.35 5.49
CA ASP A 189 26.11 11.01 5.24
C ASP A 189 26.59 11.90 6.41
N GLN A 190 25.71 12.23 7.35
CA GLN A 190 26.03 13.02 8.54
C GLN A 190 26.21 12.14 9.80
N GLY A 191 26.07 10.81 9.66
CA GLY A 191 26.21 9.84 10.75
C GLY A 191 24.97 9.69 11.62
N TYR A 192 23.79 10.15 11.19
CA TYR A 192 22.54 9.91 11.91
C TYR A 192 21.93 8.57 11.53
N LEU A 193 21.34 7.88 12.52
CA LEU A 193 20.54 6.68 12.28
C LEU A 193 19.34 7.02 11.38
N VAL A 194 19.19 6.28 10.29
CA VAL A 194 18.12 6.45 9.31
C VAL A 194 17.43 5.13 9.03
N VAL A 195 16.11 5.18 8.97
CA VAL A 195 15.27 4.13 8.41
C VAL A 195 15.01 4.48 6.96
N SER A 196 15.26 3.52 6.07
CA SER A 196 15.06 3.66 4.63
C SER A 196 14.29 2.46 4.09
N SER A 197 13.59 2.64 2.97
CA SER A 197 13.03 1.55 2.17
C SER A 197 13.50 1.70 0.71
N GLU A 198 13.06 0.80 -0.17
CA GLU A 198 13.34 0.88 -1.62
C GLU A 198 12.90 2.22 -2.23
N ASP A 199 11.82 2.81 -1.70
CA ASP A 199 11.41 4.17 -2.03
C ASP A 199 12.33 5.16 -1.31
N GLU A 200 13.34 5.68 -2.00
CA GLU A 200 14.29 6.64 -1.44
C GLU A 200 13.64 7.93 -0.95
N SER A 201 12.41 8.25 -1.38
CA SER A 201 11.66 9.40 -0.86
C SER A 201 11.19 9.18 0.58
N ARG A 202 11.14 7.92 1.04
CA ARG A 202 10.72 7.50 2.39
C ARG A 202 11.90 7.27 3.32
N ARG A 203 12.74 8.28 3.46
CA ARG A 203 13.79 8.31 4.47
C ARG A 203 13.30 8.99 5.74
N TYR A 204 13.66 8.40 6.87
CA TYR A 204 13.31 8.91 8.20
C TYR A 204 14.51 8.80 9.14
N ARG A 205 14.96 9.93 9.70
CA ARG A 205 16.00 9.98 10.73
C ARG A 205 15.41 9.66 12.09
N ILE A 206 16.00 8.71 12.81
CA ILE A 206 15.60 8.42 14.19
C ILE A 206 15.73 9.70 15.04
N GLY A 207 14.66 10.07 15.76
CA GLY A 207 14.59 11.28 16.58
C GLY A 207 13.93 12.50 15.91
N GLU A 208 13.67 12.50 14.60
CA GLU A 208 12.85 13.54 13.98
C GLU A 208 11.33 13.27 14.14
N ILE A 209 10.47 14.21 13.73
CA ILE A 209 9.04 13.90 13.61
C ILE A 209 8.81 13.19 12.28
N GLY A 210 8.28 11.97 12.34
CA GLY A 210 7.94 11.15 11.19
C GLY A 210 6.45 11.14 10.91
N SER A 211 6.09 10.73 9.69
CA SER A 211 4.74 10.41 9.27
C SER A 211 4.70 9.02 8.65
N TRP A 212 3.62 8.27 8.88
CA TRP A 212 3.42 6.93 8.33
C TRP A 212 1.93 6.59 8.16
N PRO A 213 1.59 5.68 7.24
CA PRO A 213 0.26 5.11 7.16
C PRO A 213 0.00 4.14 8.32
N GLY A 214 -1.23 4.09 8.84
CA GLY A 214 -1.59 3.09 9.84
C GLY A 214 -2.88 3.39 10.63
N PRO A 215 -3.03 2.78 11.84
CA PRO A 215 -2.23 1.68 12.34
C PRO A 215 -2.60 0.38 11.61
N ASN A 216 -1.61 -0.35 11.10
CA ASN A 216 -1.88 -1.69 10.59
C ASN A 216 -2.00 -2.69 11.76
N SER A 217 -2.76 -3.76 11.55
CA SER A 217 -2.88 -4.85 12.53
C SER A 217 -1.52 -5.49 12.81
N ILE A 218 -1.37 -6.00 14.04
CA ILE A 218 -0.16 -6.70 14.48
C ILE A 218 -0.54 -8.16 14.70
N ASP A 219 0.26 -9.05 14.12
CA ASP A 219 0.17 -10.49 14.33
C ASP A 219 1.13 -10.87 15.47
N ASP A 220 0.60 -11.17 16.66
CA ASP A 220 1.42 -11.59 17.82
C ASP A 220 2.13 -12.93 17.59
N SER A 221 1.74 -13.70 16.55
CA SER A 221 2.42 -14.93 16.14
C SER A 221 3.56 -14.68 15.15
N ASP A 222 3.79 -13.44 14.70
CA ASP A 222 4.92 -13.09 13.86
C ASP A 222 6.26 -13.30 14.62
N PRO A 223 7.26 -13.99 14.02
CA PRO A 223 8.56 -14.20 14.64
C PRO A 223 9.24 -12.92 15.13
N ASP A 224 9.21 -11.84 14.34
CA ASP A 224 9.83 -10.55 14.67
C ASP A 224 9.07 -9.85 15.82
N VAL A 225 7.75 -10.05 15.91
CA VAL A 225 6.94 -9.54 17.04
C VAL A 225 7.28 -10.29 18.32
N ARG A 226 7.44 -11.62 18.25
CA ARG A 226 7.88 -12.41 19.41
C ARG A 226 9.29 -12.03 19.85
N GLU A 227 10.22 -11.88 18.92
CA GLU A 227 11.58 -11.42 19.19
C GLU A 227 11.58 -10.03 19.85
N LEU A 228 10.79 -9.10 19.32
CA LEU A 228 10.59 -7.78 19.91
C LEU A 228 10.15 -7.86 21.37
N ARG A 229 9.11 -8.67 21.65
CA ARG A 229 8.62 -8.83 23.03
C ARG A 229 9.65 -9.47 23.94
N GLN A 230 10.40 -10.46 23.45
CA GLN A 230 11.44 -11.14 24.21
C GLN A 230 12.57 -10.19 24.61
N HIS A 231 13.00 -9.29 23.73
CA HIS A 231 14.15 -8.42 23.97
C HIS A 231 13.80 -7.04 24.55
N CYS A 232 12.57 -6.55 24.32
CA CYS A 232 12.17 -5.18 24.65
C CYS A 232 10.97 -5.07 25.60
N GLY A 233 10.36 -6.20 25.98
CA GLY A 233 9.27 -6.27 26.96
C GLY A 233 7.86 -6.32 26.33
N GLY A 234 6.85 -6.34 27.20
CA GLY A 234 5.44 -6.57 26.83
C GLY A 234 4.62 -5.32 26.49
N ASP A 235 5.25 -4.15 26.33
CA ASP A 235 4.54 -2.90 26.06
C ASP A 235 3.73 -2.97 24.73
N PRO A 236 2.70 -2.12 24.55
CA PRO A 236 1.97 -2.05 23.30
C PRO A 236 2.90 -1.80 22.12
N ILE A 237 2.62 -2.43 20.98
CA ILE A 237 3.38 -2.26 19.75
C ILE A 237 2.57 -1.37 18.80
N THR A 238 3.25 -0.48 18.10
CA THR A 238 2.70 0.30 16.99
C THR A 238 3.44 -0.06 15.71
N ASN A 239 2.68 -0.49 14.69
CA ASN A 239 3.22 -0.68 13.35
C ASN A 239 3.35 0.68 12.65
N VAL A 240 4.59 1.08 12.37
CA VAL A 240 4.91 2.35 11.68
C VAL A 240 5.21 2.15 10.20
N ALA A 241 5.06 0.92 9.70
CA ALA A 241 5.31 0.53 8.32
C ALA A 241 6.61 1.15 7.78
N GLU A 242 6.53 1.95 6.71
CA GLU A 242 7.66 2.70 6.18
C GLU A 242 7.51 4.17 6.60
N PRO A 243 8.10 4.59 7.73
CA PRO A 243 8.05 5.99 8.14
C PRO A 243 8.88 6.86 7.22
N GLN A 244 8.44 8.10 7.04
CA GLN A 244 9.18 9.14 6.33
C GLN A 244 9.22 10.41 7.17
N SER A 245 10.19 11.29 6.91
CA SER A 245 10.23 12.61 7.56
C SER A 245 8.91 13.37 7.33
N GLU A 246 8.27 13.84 8.40
CA GLU A 246 7.03 14.63 8.30
C GLU A 246 7.28 15.93 7.51
N ARG A 247 8.48 16.49 7.63
CA ARG A 247 8.91 17.66 6.87
C ARG A 247 8.91 17.38 5.36
N LEU A 248 9.50 16.25 4.94
CA LEU A 248 9.56 15.86 3.52
C LEU A 248 8.17 15.50 2.98
N PHE A 249 7.39 14.75 3.75
CA PHE A 249 6.01 14.41 3.41
C PHE A 249 5.13 15.64 3.17
N SER A 250 5.41 16.73 3.89
CA SER A 250 4.61 17.96 3.83
C SER A 250 5.06 18.93 2.75
N LEU A 251 6.12 18.61 1.99
CA LEU A 251 6.55 19.43 0.86
C LEU A 251 5.41 19.54 -0.18
N PRO A 252 5.30 20.68 -0.86
CA PRO A 252 4.23 20.87 -1.83
C PRO A 252 4.42 19.96 -3.04
N SER A 253 3.32 19.37 -3.54
CA SER A 253 3.33 18.59 -4.77
C SER A 253 3.26 19.50 -6.01
N PRO A 254 3.79 19.07 -7.17
CA PRO A 254 3.68 19.81 -8.43
C PRO A 254 2.26 20.24 -8.79
N GLU A 255 1.29 19.34 -8.62
CA GLU A 255 -0.12 19.58 -8.94
C GLU A 255 -0.72 20.69 -8.07
N TRP A 256 -0.47 20.65 -6.76
CA TRP A 256 -1.00 21.66 -5.85
C TRP A 256 -0.41 23.05 -6.09
N VAL A 257 0.86 23.14 -6.48
CA VAL A 257 1.45 24.44 -6.81
C VAL A 257 0.97 24.94 -8.16
N ALA A 258 0.65 24.05 -9.12
CA ALA A 258 -0.03 24.46 -10.34
C ALA A 258 -1.41 25.05 -10.04
N ASP A 259 -2.17 24.44 -9.13
CA ASP A 259 -3.44 25.00 -8.64
C ASP A 259 -3.24 26.33 -7.91
N TYR A 260 -2.23 26.43 -7.05
CA TYR A 260 -1.88 27.67 -6.37
C TYR A 260 -1.55 28.80 -7.35
N ALA A 261 -0.77 28.46 -8.37
CA ALA A 261 -0.41 29.40 -9.44
C ALA A 261 -1.64 29.91 -10.17
N ARG A 262 -2.58 29.01 -10.53
CA ARG A 262 -3.85 29.37 -11.17
C ARG A 262 -4.70 30.25 -10.27
N ALA A 263 -4.94 29.84 -9.02
CA ALA A 263 -5.80 30.55 -8.09
C ALA A 263 -5.28 31.97 -7.76
N ASN A 264 -3.96 32.17 -7.76
CA ASN A 264 -3.33 33.44 -7.40
C ASN A 264 -2.80 34.23 -8.61
N SER A 265 -3.09 33.80 -9.84
CA SER A 265 -2.58 34.43 -11.07
C SER A 265 -1.05 34.60 -11.10
N LEU A 266 -0.33 33.58 -10.63
CA LEU A 266 1.12 33.53 -10.60
C LEU A 266 1.65 32.61 -11.71
N SER A 267 2.89 32.83 -12.15
CA SER A 267 3.62 31.76 -12.85
C SER A 267 3.92 30.60 -11.90
N TYR A 268 4.05 29.39 -12.45
CA TYR A 268 4.41 28.20 -11.66
C TYR A 268 5.67 28.40 -10.82
N ARG A 269 6.69 29.06 -11.38
CA ARG A 269 7.95 29.38 -10.66
C ARG A 269 7.72 30.34 -9.49
N GLN A 270 6.91 31.39 -9.70
CA GLN A 270 6.58 32.35 -8.63
C GLN A 270 5.78 31.67 -7.51
N ALA A 271 4.80 30.82 -7.86
CA ALA A 271 4.04 30.03 -6.91
C ALA A 271 4.95 29.13 -6.07
N TRP A 272 5.88 28.41 -6.71
CA TRP A 272 6.85 27.54 -6.03
C TRP A 272 7.70 28.31 -5.02
N GLN A 273 8.24 29.47 -5.43
CA GLN A 273 9.03 30.34 -4.56
C GLN A 273 8.21 30.89 -3.39
N GLN A 274 6.97 31.30 -3.63
CA GLN A 274 6.10 31.84 -2.58
C GLN A 274 5.72 30.79 -1.54
N VAL A 275 5.32 29.59 -1.98
CA VAL A 275 4.93 28.48 -1.09
C VAL A 275 6.12 28.04 -0.24
N LEU A 276 7.28 27.74 -0.85
CA LEU A 276 8.47 27.35 -0.11
C LEU A 276 8.97 28.46 0.82
N GLY A 277 8.93 29.71 0.36
CA GLY A 277 9.28 30.87 1.17
C GLY A 277 8.37 31.05 2.39
N CYS A 278 7.07 30.77 2.23
CA CYS A 278 6.11 30.75 3.34
C CYS A 278 6.42 29.62 4.32
N MET A 279 6.55 28.38 3.85
CA MET A 279 6.81 27.23 4.73
C MET A 279 8.10 27.44 5.55
N LYS A 280 9.17 27.94 4.93
CA LYS A 280 10.42 28.28 5.64
C LYS A 280 10.22 29.33 6.75
N ARG A 281 9.28 30.27 6.60
CA ARG A 281 8.95 31.24 7.65
C ARG A 281 8.13 30.59 8.77
N GLU A 282 7.20 29.71 8.43
CA GLU A 282 6.40 28.98 9.42
C GLU A 282 7.26 28.03 10.26
N GLU A 283 8.23 27.35 9.64
CA GLU A 283 9.22 26.53 10.34
C GLU A 283 10.03 27.33 11.36
N ARG A 284 10.47 28.54 11.00
CA ARG A 284 11.17 29.46 11.94
C ARG A 284 10.28 29.92 13.09
N ARG A 285 8.95 29.86 12.93
CA ARG A 285 7.95 30.17 13.96
C ARG A 285 7.58 28.93 14.78
N GLY A 286 8.24 27.79 14.57
CA GLY A 286 8.00 26.54 15.29
C GLY A 286 6.87 25.69 14.71
N ARG A 287 6.29 26.04 13.56
CA ARG A 287 5.31 25.20 12.85
C ARG A 287 6.05 24.35 11.82
N GLY A 288 6.06 23.03 11.99
CA GLY A 288 6.65 22.08 11.05
C GLY A 288 5.59 21.32 10.23
N GLY A 289 6.06 20.53 9.26
CA GLY A 289 5.25 19.53 8.58
C GLY A 289 3.96 20.08 7.97
N LEU A 290 2.86 19.33 8.17
CA LEU A 290 1.55 19.63 7.58
C LEU A 290 1.01 20.98 8.10
N SER A 291 1.27 21.31 9.37
CA SER A 291 0.85 22.59 9.95
C SER A 291 1.48 23.79 9.22
N ALA A 292 2.76 23.70 8.84
CA ALA A 292 3.41 24.74 8.04
C ALA A 292 2.79 24.85 6.65
N ARG A 293 2.53 23.71 6.00
CA ARG A 293 1.92 23.63 4.68
C ARG A 293 0.52 24.25 4.66
N ASP A 294 -0.34 23.84 5.58
CA ASP A 294 -1.74 24.26 5.63
C ASP A 294 -1.90 25.77 5.93
N MET A 295 -0.92 26.37 6.62
CA MET A 295 -0.86 27.83 6.81
C MET A 295 -0.53 28.59 5.52
N CYS A 296 0.23 27.96 4.62
CA CYS A 296 0.78 28.56 3.40
C CYS A 296 -0.05 28.31 2.16
N ILE A 297 -0.80 27.20 2.12
CA ILE A 297 -1.68 26.83 1.02
C ILE A 297 -3.13 26.87 1.53
N ARG A 298 -3.81 28.00 1.34
CA ARG A 298 -5.16 28.23 1.88
C ARG A 298 -6.29 28.04 0.88
N GLN A 299 -6.00 27.88 -0.41
CA GLN A 299 -7.03 27.79 -1.45
C GLN A 299 -7.86 26.49 -1.42
N PHE A 300 -7.46 25.52 -0.61
CA PHE A 300 -8.13 24.23 -0.44
C PHE A 300 -8.78 24.09 0.94
N ASN A 301 -8.70 25.13 1.79
CA ASN A 301 -9.28 25.21 3.13
C ASN A 301 -10.35 26.31 3.18
#